data_AF-A0A5B7HSM7-F1
#
_entry.id   AF-A0A5B7HSM7-F1
#
_cell.length_a   1.000
_cell.length_b   1.000
_cell.length_c   1.000
_cell.angle_alpha   90.00
_cell.angle_beta   90.00
_cell.angle_gamma   90.00
#
_symmetry.space_group_name_H-M   'P 1'
#
loop_
_entity.id
_entity.type
_entity.pdbx_description
1 polymer ?
#
loop_
_entity_poly.entity_id
_entity_poly.type
_entity_poly.pdbx_seq_one_letter_code
_entity_poly.pdbx_strand_id
1 'polypeptide(L)'
;MKSFSDFAIPVGNIIGFGSDGCGTMMGAKQYVSSSYKAACPGIYIMKHCHSAHLCASEACKQLPQSIEELARDVHNTLKHSSKRMAQFCEFQEFAGVESLRILSPLRTRWLSYSAVTKRMLEQWGAQQLFFTELHHQQNKSYSHAVKNAYELLHDPFVRLHYCFLESVLPKFIHLNLLFQSEKVVINALHSQVCSLYKDVYC
;
A
#
# COMPACT_ATOMS: atom_id res chain seq x y z
N MET A 1 9.05 -30.64 6.17
CA MET A 1 9.81 -31.82 5.70
C MET A 1 8.89 -33.01 5.43
N LYS A 2 7.87 -33.27 6.26
CA LYS A 2 6.84 -34.29 6.01
C LYS A 2 6.30 -34.29 4.57
N SER A 3 5.97 -33.13 4.01
CA SER A 3 5.51 -33.01 2.62
C SER A 3 6.49 -33.61 1.59
N PHE A 4 7.81 -33.42 1.75
CA PHE A 4 8.78 -34.05 0.84
C PHE A 4 8.85 -35.56 1.01
N SER A 5 8.69 -36.05 2.24
CA SER A 5 8.59 -37.49 2.50
C SER A 5 7.33 -38.09 1.87
N ASP A 6 6.19 -37.40 1.96
CA ASP A 6 4.92 -37.82 1.37
C ASP A 6 4.98 -37.88 -0.17
N PHE A 7 5.75 -36.98 -0.79
CA PHE A 7 5.99 -36.96 -2.25
C PHE A 7 7.27 -37.70 -2.69
N ALA A 8 7.95 -38.40 -1.77
CA ALA A 8 9.21 -39.09 -2.02
C ALA A 8 10.30 -38.23 -2.70
N ILE A 9 10.38 -36.95 -2.37
CA ILE A 9 11.37 -36.01 -2.89
C ILE A 9 12.63 -36.04 -1.99
N PRO A 10 13.80 -36.46 -2.51
CA PRO A 10 15.04 -36.45 -1.74
C PRO A 10 15.44 -35.04 -1.34
N VAL A 11 15.83 -34.86 -0.08
CA VAL A 11 16.28 -33.57 0.47
C VAL A 11 17.51 -33.03 -0.28
N GLY A 12 18.39 -33.93 -0.77
CA GLY A 12 19.56 -33.54 -1.57
C GLY A 12 19.24 -32.90 -2.93
N ASN A 13 18.00 -33.02 -3.42
CA ASN A 13 17.57 -32.42 -4.68
C ASN A 13 17.07 -30.97 -4.48
N ILE A 14 17.02 -30.48 -3.25
CA ILE A 14 16.53 -29.15 -2.93
C ILE A 14 17.65 -28.14 -3.17
N ILE A 15 17.51 -27.36 -4.23
CA ILE A 15 18.50 -26.34 -4.63
C ILE A 15 18.21 -24.94 -4.06
N GLY A 16 16.97 -24.67 -3.66
CA GLY A 16 16.59 -23.34 -3.19
C GLY A 16 15.29 -23.29 -2.41
N PHE A 17 15.16 -22.28 -1.56
CA PHE A 17 13.98 -21.97 -0.77
C PHE A 17 13.68 -20.47 -0.81
N GLY A 18 12.52 -20.11 -1.34
CA GLY A 18 12.00 -18.74 -1.33
C GLY A 18 10.85 -18.59 -0.35
N SER A 19 10.86 -17.53 0.46
CA SER A 19 9.74 -17.25 1.38
C SER A 19 9.58 -15.75 1.65
N ASP A 20 8.44 -15.41 2.24
CA ASP A 20 8.21 -14.07 2.76
C ASP A 20 9.21 -13.77 3.89
N GLY A 21 9.49 -12.49 4.13
CA GLY A 21 10.44 -12.08 5.17
C GLY A 21 9.95 -12.32 6.60
N CYS A 22 8.86 -13.07 6.80
CA CYS A 22 8.25 -13.27 8.11
C CYS A 22 9.24 -13.95 9.07
N GLY A 23 9.27 -13.47 10.31
CA GLY A 23 10.22 -13.95 11.32
C GLY A 23 10.16 -15.47 11.54
N THR A 24 8.97 -16.07 11.40
CA THR A 24 8.75 -17.53 11.53
C THR A 24 9.35 -18.34 10.38
N MET A 25 9.46 -17.75 9.18
CA MET A 25 10.03 -18.41 8.00
C MET A 25 11.53 -18.16 7.88
N MET A 26 11.95 -16.94 8.23
CA MET A 26 13.22 -16.35 7.80
C MET A 26 14.12 -15.85 8.93
N GLY A 27 13.76 -16.09 10.19
CA GLY A 27 14.57 -15.71 11.35
C GLY A 27 15.81 -16.59 11.56
N ALA A 28 16.66 -16.22 12.52
CA ALA A 28 17.96 -16.85 12.75
C ALA A 28 17.93 -18.11 13.66
N LYS A 29 17.01 -18.19 14.63
CA LYS A 29 16.95 -19.27 15.64
C LYS A 29 15.69 -20.13 15.50
N GLN A 30 15.85 -21.40 15.13
CA GLN A 30 14.76 -22.41 15.09
C GLN A 30 13.63 -22.14 14.08
N TYR A 31 13.96 -21.62 12.90
CA TYR A 31 12.98 -21.32 11.84
C TYR A 31 13.16 -22.21 10.61
N VAL A 32 12.18 -22.17 9.71
CA VAL A 32 12.12 -22.99 8.49
C VAL A 32 13.40 -22.87 7.65
N SER A 33 13.86 -21.64 7.40
CA SER A 33 15.11 -21.40 6.66
C SER A 33 16.36 -21.98 7.34
N SER A 34 16.48 -21.89 8.67
CA SER A 34 17.59 -22.50 9.41
C SER A 34 17.56 -24.03 9.32
N SER A 35 16.37 -24.63 9.38
CA SER A 35 16.19 -26.08 9.20
C SER A 35 16.59 -26.53 7.79
N TYR A 36 16.24 -25.75 6.76
CA TYR A 36 16.70 -26.03 5.39
C TYR A 36 18.21 -25.90 5.24
N LYS A 37 18.84 -24.87 5.84
CA LYS A 37 20.31 -24.73 5.83
C LYS A 37 21.01 -25.92 6.47
N ALA A 38 20.45 -26.47 7.55
CA ALA A 38 21.01 -27.63 8.24
C ALA A 38 20.82 -28.93 7.44
N ALA A 39 19.67 -29.09 6.79
CA ALA A 39 19.32 -30.31 6.06
C ALA A 39 19.85 -30.36 4.61
N CYS A 40 20.07 -29.19 3.99
CA CYS A 40 20.47 -29.03 2.58
C CYS A 40 21.72 -28.14 2.51
N PRO A 41 22.93 -28.70 2.63
CA PRO A 41 24.16 -27.94 2.47
C PRO A 41 24.22 -27.28 1.08
N GLY A 42 24.41 -25.97 1.03
CA GLY A 42 24.48 -25.22 -0.23
C GLY A 42 23.14 -24.69 -0.78
N ILE A 43 22.03 -24.87 -0.05
CA ILE A 43 20.72 -24.34 -0.48
C ILE A 43 20.73 -22.81 -0.65
N TYR A 44 20.18 -22.33 -1.76
CA TYR A 44 19.96 -20.90 -1.98
C TYR A 44 18.70 -20.41 -1.27
N ILE A 45 18.82 -19.41 -0.37
CA ILE A 45 17.67 -18.87 0.37
C ILE A 45 17.35 -17.45 -0.09
N MET A 46 16.11 -17.24 -0.52
CA MET A 46 15.66 -16.02 -1.16
C MET A 46 14.55 -15.32 -0.35
N LYS A 47 14.73 -14.02 -0.04
CA LYS A 47 13.76 -13.13 0.64
C LYS A 47 13.33 -11.99 -0.28
N HIS A 48 12.47 -12.22 -1.26
CA HIS A 48 12.31 -11.24 -2.35
C HIS A 48 10.90 -10.66 -2.50
N CYS A 49 9.85 -11.43 -2.19
CA CYS A 49 8.44 -11.07 -2.40
C CYS A 49 7.87 -9.96 -1.48
N HIS A 50 8.73 -9.25 -0.75
CA HIS A 50 8.35 -8.10 0.09
C HIS A 50 9.38 -6.96 0.12
N SER A 51 10.53 -7.11 -0.55
CA SER A 51 11.63 -6.14 -0.49
C SER A 51 11.23 -4.78 -1.07
N ALA A 52 10.63 -4.78 -2.26
CA ALA A 52 10.09 -3.58 -2.90
C ALA A 52 9.02 -2.89 -2.05
N HIS A 53 8.16 -3.68 -1.39
CA HIS A 53 7.13 -3.17 -0.49
C HIS A 53 7.72 -2.48 0.74
N LEU A 54 8.70 -3.12 1.39
CA LEU A 54 9.39 -2.56 2.55
C LEU A 54 10.13 -1.27 2.19
N CYS A 55 10.79 -1.24 1.04
CA CYS A 55 11.46 -0.03 0.53
C CYS A 55 10.46 1.12 0.35
N ALA A 56 9.35 0.89 -0.35
CA ALA A 56 8.32 1.91 -0.54
C ALA A 56 7.72 2.37 0.79
N SER A 57 7.42 1.43 1.70
CA SER A 57 6.89 1.73 3.03
C SER A 57 7.84 2.60 3.85
N GLU A 58 9.13 2.28 3.87
CA GLU A 58 10.13 3.06 4.61
C GLU A 58 10.35 4.45 3.99
N ALA A 59 10.38 4.54 2.66
CA ALA A 59 10.49 5.81 1.96
C ALA A 59 9.30 6.73 2.25
N CYS A 60 8.10 6.17 2.36
CA CYS A 60 6.89 6.97 2.62
C CYS A 60 6.83 7.53 4.05
N LYS A 61 7.61 6.98 5.00
CA LYS A 61 7.79 7.60 6.32
C LYS A 61 8.54 8.95 6.27
N GLN A 62 9.23 9.24 5.17
CA GLN A 62 9.87 10.53 4.95
C GLN A 62 8.89 11.61 4.48
N LEU A 63 7.67 11.22 4.10
CA LEU A 63 6.62 12.15 3.71
C LEU A 63 5.95 12.75 4.95
N PRO A 64 5.36 13.95 4.83
CA PRO A 64 4.57 14.55 5.91
C PRO A 64 3.48 13.61 6.42
N GLN A 65 3.43 13.43 7.75
CA GLN A 65 2.41 12.61 8.41
C GLN A 65 0.98 13.08 8.10
N SER A 66 0.82 14.37 7.77
CA SER A 66 -0.45 14.98 7.36
C SER A 66 -1.10 14.27 6.16
N ILE A 67 -0.33 13.63 5.28
CA ILE A 67 -0.85 12.90 4.11
C ILE A 67 -1.59 11.64 4.56
N GLU A 68 -1.02 10.86 5.47
CA GLU A 68 -1.72 9.69 6.03
C GLU A 68 -2.90 10.09 6.92
N GLU A 69 -2.74 11.18 7.66
CA GLU A 69 -3.79 11.77 8.50
C GLU A 69 -4.99 12.20 7.69
N LEU A 70 -4.78 12.88 6.55
CA LEU A 70 -5.88 13.31 5.68
C LEU A 70 -6.75 12.12 5.24
N ALA A 71 -6.14 11.07 4.68
CA ALA A 71 -6.89 9.90 4.23
C ALA A 71 -7.68 9.25 5.38
N ARG A 72 -7.08 9.22 6.59
CA ARG A 72 -7.72 8.67 7.79
C ARG A 72 -8.88 9.54 8.27
N ASP A 73 -8.71 10.86 8.31
CA ASP A 73 -9.72 11.80 8.77
C ASP A 73 -10.91 11.85 7.82
N VAL A 74 -10.67 11.84 6.51
CA VAL A 74 -11.72 11.75 5.49
C VAL A 74 -12.51 10.46 5.64
N HIS A 75 -11.82 9.31 5.72
CA HIS A 75 -12.48 8.02 5.87
C HIS A 75 -13.31 7.94 7.15
N ASN A 76 -12.74 8.33 8.30
CA ASN A 76 -13.43 8.27 9.60
C ASN A 76 -14.63 9.22 9.67
N THR A 77 -14.55 10.39 9.04
CA THR A 77 -15.64 11.37 9.01
C THR A 77 -16.89 10.81 8.31
N LEU A 78 -16.69 10.03 7.25
CA LEU A 78 -17.74 9.41 6.46
C LEU A 78 -18.22 8.07 7.05
N LYS A 79 -17.29 7.21 7.49
CA LYS A 79 -17.57 5.83 7.94
C LYS A 79 -18.67 5.71 8.98
N HIS A 80 -18.73 6.65 9.93
CA HIS A 80 -19.60 6.56 11.10
C HIS A 80 -20.96 7.27 10.92
N SER A 81 -21.28 7.79 9.73
CA SER A 81 -22.52 8.54 9.52
C SER A 81 -23.14 8.23 8.17
N SER A 82 -24.23 7.48 8.18
CA SER A 82 -25.05 7.22 7.00
C SER A 82 -25.55 8.50 6.34
N LYS A 83 -25.91 9.52 7.15
CA LYS A 83 -26.27 10.85 6.67
C LYS A 83 -25.14 11.49 5.87
N ARG A 84 -23.92 11.54 6.43
CA ARG A 84 -22.76 12.12 5.74
C ARG A 84 -22.40 11.35 4.48
N MET A 85 -22.52 10.03 4.49
CA MET A 85 -22.31 9.23 3.28
C MET A 85 -23.31 9.58 2.18
N ALA A 86 -24.60 9.71 2.52
CA ALA A 86 -25.63 10.10 1.55
C ALA A 86 -25.35 11.50 0.99
N GLN A 87 -25.04 12.47 1.85
CA GLN A 87 -24.66 13.82 1.44
C GLN A 87 -23.42 13.81 0.54
N PHE A 88 -22.40 13.02 0.89
CA PHE A 88 -21.19 12.91 0.07
C PHE A 88 -21.51 12.37 -1.33
N CYS A 89 -22.43 11.42 -1.48
CA CYS A 89 -22.87 10.96 -2.80
C CYS A 89 -23.45 12.10 -3.66
N GLU A 90 -24.19 13.04 -3.08
CA GLU A 90 -24.71 14.21 -3.80
C GLU A 90 -23.56 15.10 -4.30
N PHE A 91 -22.50 15.28 -3.50
CA PHE A 91 -21.30 16.00 -3.94
C PHE A 91 -20.51 15.27 -5.02
N GLN A 92 -20.51 13.93 -5.01
CA GLN A 92 -19.89 13.12 -6.07
C GLN A 92 -20.63 13.30 -7.39
N GLU A 93 -21.96 13.23 -7.36
CA GLU A 93 -22.81 13.49 -8.52
C GLU A 93 -22.61 14.91 -9.04
N PHE A 94 -22.59 15.91 -8.16
CA PHE A 94 -22.34 17.31 -8.53
C PHE A 94 -20.95 17.52 -9.15
N ALA A 95 -19.92 16.86 -8.62
CA ALA A 95 -18.57 16.93 -9.16
C ALA A 95 -18.38 16.10 -10.45
N GLY A 96 -19.40 15.38 -10.91
CA GLY A 96 -19.34 14.54 -12.10
C GLY A 96 -18.41 13.33 -11.95
N VAL A 97 -18.18 12.86 -10.72
CA VAL A 97 -17.35 11.68 -10.43
C VAL A 97 -18.22 10.49 -10.06
N GLU A 98 -17.73 9.27 -10.33
CA GLU A 98 -18.44 8.05 -9.96
C GLU A 98 -18.67 8.00 -8.43
N SER A 99 -19.88 7.60 -8.02
CA SER A 99 -20.22 7.46 -6.60
C SER A 99 -19.47 6.27 -5.98
N LEU A 100 -18.42 6.61 -5.25
CA LEU A 100 -17.42 5.68 -4.75
C LEU A 100 -17.17 5.89 -3.26
N ARG A 101 -17.15 4.81 -2.48
CA ARG A 101 -16.78 4.89 -1.05
C ARG A 101 -15.31 5.22 -0.90
N ILE A 102 -14.98 6.03 0.10
CA ILE A 102 -13.58 6.29 0.48
C ILE A 102 -12.99 5.06 1.16
N LEU A 103 -11.82 4.62 0.67
CA LEU A 103 -11.11 3.45 1.18
C LEU A 103 -10.44 3.76 2.52
N SER A 104 -10.38 2.74 3.39
CA SER A 104 -9.71 2.84 4.68
C SER A 104 -8.19 2.69 4.50
N PRO A 105 -7.36 3.61 5.00
CA PRO A 105 -5.92 3.40 5.03
C PRO A 105 -5.57 2.27 6.01
N LEU A 106 -5.03 1.16 5.51
CA LEU A 106 -4.55 0.05 6.35
C LEU A 106 -3.13 0.35 6.85
N ARG A 107 -2.96 0.41 8.18
CA ARG A 107 -1.70 0.79 8.86
C ARG A 107 -0.45 -0.02 8.49
N THR A 108 -0.59 -1.22 7.95
CA THR A 108 0.54 -2.17 7.76
C THR A 108 0.72 -2.66 6.32
N ARG A 109 -0.07 -2.17 5.37
CA ARG A 109 -0.04 -2.68 3.99
C ARG A 109 -0.12 -1.54 2.98
N TRP A 110 1.05 -0.96 2.69
CA TRP A 110 1.26 0.05 1.65
C TRP A 110 0.73 -0.31 0.24
N LEU A 111 0.57 -1.60 -0.09
CA LEU A 111 -0.11 -2.06 -1.31
C LEU A 111 -1.55 -1.54 -1.39
N SER A 112 -2.24 -1.49 -0.25
CA SER A 112 -3.58 -0.91 -0.12
C SER A 112 -3.54 0.61 -0.20
N TYR A 113 -2.38 1.23 0.08
CA TYR A 113 -2.23 2.68 0.06
C TYR A 113 -2.26 3.23 -1.36
N SER A 114 -1.74 2.53 -2.37
CA SER A 114 -1.88 2.97 -3.77
C SER A 114 -3.34 3.09 -4.21
N ALA A 115 -4.19 2.13 -3.81
CA ALA A 115 -5.63 2.21 -4.08
C ALA A 115 -6.29 3.37 -3.32
N VAL A 116 -5.87 3.61 -2.07
CA VAL A 116 -6.34 4.77 -1.27
C VAL A 116 -5.92 6.09 -1.92
N THR A 117 -4.65 6.25 -2.30
CA THR A 117 -4.13 7.45 -2.98
C THR A 117 -4.92 7.74 -4.26
N LYS A 118 -5.12 6.72 -5.10
CA LYS A 118 -5.92 6.84 -6.31
C LYS A 118 -7.36 7.27 -5.99
N ARG A 119 -8.01 6.62 -5.02
CA ARG A 119 -9.38 6.97 -4.59
C ARG A 119 -9.47 8.40 -4.03
N MET A 120 -8.44 8.86 -3.32
CA MET A 120 -8.38 10.23 -2.79
C MET A 120 -8.32 11.25 -3.94
N LEU A 121 -7.51 10.98 -4.97
CA LEU A 121 -7.40 11.86 -6.15
C LEU A 121 -8.66 11.84 -7.03
N GLU A 122 -9.22 10.66 -7.31
CA GLU A 122 -10.47 10.50 -8.08
C GLU A 122 -11.62 11.31 -7.47
N GLN A 123 -11.63 11.42 -6.14
CA GLN A 123 -12.72 12.04 -5.38
C GLN A 123 -12.34 13.41 -4.83
N TRP A 124 -11.18 13.97 -5.23
CA TRP A 124 -10.60 15.16 -4.60
C TRP A 124 -11.56 16.35 -4.62
N GLY A 125 -12.15 16.64 -5.78
CA GLY A 125 -13.10 17.76 -5.92
C GLY A 125 -14.37 17.58 -5.08
N ALA A 126 -14.96 16.38 -5.10
CA ALA A 126 -16.13 16.06 -4.28
C ALA A 126 -15.82 16.17 -2.78
N GLN A 127 -14.63 15.72 -2.36
CA GLN A 127 -14.16 15.85 -0.98
C GLN A 127 -13.97 17.31 -0.58
N GLN A 128 -13.32 18.13 -1.41
CA GLN A 128 -13.15 19.56 -1.16
C GLN A 128 -14.50 20.26 -0.91
N LEU A 129 -15.48 20.04 -1.78
CA LEU A 129 -16.81 20.63 -1.65
C LEU A 129 -17.52 20.17 -0.38
N PHE A 130 -17.53 18.86 -0.12
CA PHE A 130 -18.18 18.28 1.05
C PHE A 130 -17.58 18.77 2.37
N PHE A 131 -16.24 18.82 2.48
CA PHE A 131 -15.56 19.32 3.68
C PHE A 131 -15.67 20.84 3.84
N THR A 132 -15.81 21.59 2.75
CA THR A 132 -16.13 23.02 2.81
C THR A 132 -17.50 23.24 3.42
N GLU A 133 -18.53 22.54 2.93
CA GLU A 133 -19.88 22.65 3.48
C GLU A 133 -19.94 22.21 4.95
N LEU A 134 -19.33 21.06 5.29
CA LEU A 134 -19.24 20.60 6.67
C LEU A 134 -18.53 21.61 7.59
N HIS A 135 -17.46 22.24 7.11
CA HIS A 135 -16.72 23.24 7.87
C HIS A 135 -17.60 24.48 8.17
N HIS A 136 -18.45 24.89 7.22
CA HIS A 136 -19.33 26.06 7.38
C HIS A 136 -20.62 25.77 8.16
N GLN A 137 -21.17 24.55 8.10
CA GLN A 137 -22.43 24.19 8.77
C GLN A 137 -22.30 24.04 10.31
N GLN A 138 -21.12 23.75 10.85
CA GLN A 138 -20.97 23.46 12.28
C GLN A 138 -20.73 24.72 13.13
N ASN A 139 -21.80 25.25 13.73
CA ASN A 139 -21.75 26.39 14.65
C ASN A 139 -21.26 26.07 16.09
N LYS A 140 -21.12 24.79 16.50
CA LYS A 140 -20.71 24.43 17.87
C LYS A 140 -19.89 23.13 17.90
N SER A 141 -18.64 23.24 18.37
CA SER A 141 -17.64 22.18 18.58
C SER A 141 -17.19 21.46 17.30
N TYR A 142 -16.20 22.05 16.68
CA TYR A 142 -15.55 21.55 15.49
C TYR A 142 -14.72 20.29 15.82
N SER A 143 -15.00 19.14 15.19
CA SER A 143 -14.12 17.96 15.33
C SER A 143 -12.79 18.22 14.64
N HIS A 144 -11.67 18.14 15.36
CA HIS A 144 -10.32 18.37 14.84
C HIS A 144 -10.07 17.69 13.48
N ALA A 145 -10.61 16.49 13.29
CA ALA A 145 -10.49 15.73 12.04
C ALA A 145 -11.11 16.44 10.82
N VAL A 146 -12.28 17.09 10.97
CA VAL A 146 -12.93 17.79 9.85
C VAL A 146 -12.09 19.03 9.46
N LYS A 147 -11.33 19.61 10.41
CA LYS A 147 -10.65 20.90 10.27
C LYS A 147 -9.39 20.64 9.51
N ASN A 148 -8.66 19.67 10.02
CA ASN A 148 -7.48 19.11 9.39
C ASN A 148 -7.80 18.64 7.96
N ALA A 149 -8.88 17.88 7.77
CA ALA A 149 -9.28 17.45 6.43
C ALA A 149 -9.61 18.63 5.51
N TYR A 150 -10.37 19.63 5.98
CA TYR A 150 -10.68 20.83 5.21
C TYR A 150 -9.40 21.60 4.82
N GLU A 151 -8.52 21.90 5.77
CA GLU A 151 -7.26 22.63 5.54
C GLU A 151 -6.36 21.89 4.55
N LEU A 152 -6.16 20.58 4.75
CA LEU A 152 -5.29 19.76 3.90
C LEU A 152 -5.86 19.50 2.50
N LEU A 153 -7.19 19.39 2.34
CA LEU A 153 -7.81 19.26 1.02
C LEU A 153 -7.69 20.54 0.18
N HIS A 154 -7.54 21.70 0.84
CA HIS A 154 -7.36 22.99 0.18
C HIS A 154 -5.89 23.38 0.02
N ASP A 155 -4.95 22.61 0.57
CA ASP A 155 -3.53 22.80 0.36
C ASP A 155 -3.09 22.16 -0.98
N PRO A 156 -2.64 22.95 -1.98
CA PRO A 156 -2.16 22.42 -3.25
C PRO A 156 -0.92 21.53 -3.11
N PHE A 157 -0.09 21.72 -2.08
CA PHE A 157 1.07 20.88 -1.83
C PHE A 157 0.66 19.50 -1.37
N VAL A 158 -0.38 19.36 -0.55
CA VAL A 158 -0.88 18.04 -0.14
C VAL A 158 -1.38 17.28 -1.37
N ARG A 159 -2.15 17.92 -2.25
CA ARG A 159 -2.57 17.31 -3.52
C ARG A 159 -1.38 16.86 -4.37
N LEU A 160 -0.33 17.68 -4.44
CA LEU A 160 0.90 17.34 -5.16
C LEU A 160 1.56 16.06 -4.61
N HIS A 161 1.58 15.87 -3.29
CA HIS A 161 2.09 14.64 -2.69
C HIS A 161 1.27 13.42 -3.10
N TYR A 162 -0.07 13.54 -3.15
CA TYR A 162 -0.92 12.45 -3.64
C TYR A 162 -0.65 12.14 -5.11
N CYS A 163 -0.49 13.15 -5.98
CA CYS A 163 -0.13 12.93 -7.39
C CYS A 163 1.24 12.23 -7.53
N PHE A 164 2.23 12.65 -6.74
CA PHE A 164 3.53 11.99 -6.68
C PHE A 164 3.40 10.52 -6.28
N LEU A 165 2.66 10.23 -5.20
CA LEU A 165 2.40 8.87 -4.74
C LEU A 165 1.67 8.03 -5.79
N GLU A 166 0.66 8.58 -6.46
CA GLU A 166 -0.05 7.87 -7.53
C GLU A 166 0.89 7.50 -8.69
N SER A 167 1.88 8.34 -9.00
CA SER A 167 2.83 8.05 -10.08
C SER A 167 3.87 6.99 -9.71
N VAL A 168 4.29 6.93 -8.44
CA VAL A 168 5.41 6.08 -8.00
C VAL A 168 4.94 4.72 -7.47
N LEU A 169 3.89 4.69 -6.64
CA LEU A 169 3.47 3.47 -5.95
C LEU A 169 3.06 2.32 -6.89
N PRO A 170 2.36 2.54 -8.01
CA PRO A 170 2.03 1.48 -8.95
C PRO A 170 3.26 0.76 -9.51
N LYS A 171 4.40 1.45 -9.66
CA LYS A 171 5.65 0.85 -10.15
C LYS A 171 6.19 -0.20 -9.17
N PHE A 172 6.17 0.11 -7.86
CA PHE A 172 6.54 -0.83 -6.81
C PHE A 172 5.55 -1.99 -6.70
N ILE A 173 4.25 -1.74 -6.85
CA ILE A 173 3.22 -2.78 -6.85
C ILE A 173 3.40 -3.73 -8.02
N HIS A 174 3.64 -3.21 -9.23
CA HIS A 174 3.88 -4.01 -10.42
C HIS A 174 5.09 -4.94 -10.21
N LEU A 175 6.22 -4.41 -9.74
CA LEU A 175 7.39 -5.21 -9.45
C LEU A 175 7.08 -6.30 -8.41
N ASN A 176 6.36 -5.96 -7.34
CA ASN A 176 6.01 -6.92 -6.30
C ASN A 176 5.08 -8.04 -6.82
N LEU A 177 4.13 -7.71 -7.69
CA LEU A 177 3.26 -8.70 -8.34
C LEU A 177 4.04 -9.63 -9.29
N LEU A 178 5.06 -9.11 -9.98
CA LEU A 178 5.95 -9.93 -10.79
C LEU A 178 6.73 -10.94 -9.93
N PHE A 179 7.26 -10.51 -8.79
CA PHE A 179 7.93 -11.41 -7.83
C PHE A 179 6.99 -12.46 -7.21
N GLN A 180 5.68 -12.21 -7.21
CA GLN A 180 4.65 -13.12 -6.71
C GLN A 180 3.99 -13.96 -7.82
N SER A 181 4.41 -13.78 -9.08
CA SER A 181 3.83 -14.50 -10.20
C SER A 181 4.19 -15.98 -10.14
N GLU A 182 3.21 -16.85 -10.43
CA GLU A 182 3.44 -18.28 -10.62
C GLU A 182 4.14 -18.59 -11.96
N LYS A 183 4.29 -17.59 -12.84
CA LYS A 183 4.95 -17.72 -14.14
C LYS A 183 6.47 -17.59 -14.01
N VAL A 184 7.19 -18.28 -14.89
CA VAL A 184 8.65 -18.12 -15.02
C VAL A 184 8.96 -16.75 -15.65
N VAL A 185 9.26 -15.76 -14.81
CA VAL A 185 9.50 -14.37 -15.23
C VAL A 185 10.95 -13.93 -15.10
N ILE A 186 11.89 -14.86 -14.91
CA ILE A 186 13.32 -14.57 -14.64
C ILE A 186 13.92 -13.64 -15.70
N ASN A 187 13.60 -13.87 -16.99
CA ASN A 187 14.12 -13.09 -18.11
C ASN A 187 13.63 -11.62 -18.09
N ALA A 188 12.46 -11.36 -17.51
CA ALA A 188 11.87 -10.02 -17.42
C ALA A 188 12.18 -9.33 -16.08
N LEU A 189 12.41 -10.11 -15.02
CA LEU A 189 12.55 -9.61 -13.66
C LEU A 189 13.73 -8.66 -13.52
N HIS A 190 14.90 -9.04 -14.07
CA HIS A 190 16.08 -8.19 -14.04
C HIS A 190 15.85 -6.85 -14.75
N SER A 191 15.26 -6.87 -15.96
CA SER A 191 14.95 -5.63 -16.69
C SER A 191 13.97 -4.74 -15.94
N GLN A 192 12.96 -5.31 -15.27
CA GLN A 192 11.95 -4.56 -14.53
C GLN A 192 12.54 -3.93 -13.25
N VAL A 193 13.43 -4.62 -12.55
CA VAL A 193 14.18 -4.05 -11.41
C VAL A 193 15.05 -2.88 -11.88
N CYS A 194 15.81 -3.06 -12.97
CA CYS A 194 16.63 -1.98 -13.52
C CYS A 194 15.79 -0.77 -13.97
N SER A 195 14.63 -1.01 -14.59
CA SER A 195 13.72 0.07 -15.00
C SER A 195 13.20 0.84 -13.78
N LEU A 196 12.70 0.14 -12.76
CA LEU A 196 12.22 0.80 -11.54
C LEU A 196 13.32 1.64 -10.88
N TYR A 197 14.55 1.11 -10.83
CA TYR A 197 15.66 1.84 -10.22
C TYR A 197 15.97 3.14 -10.96
N LYS A 198 16.03 3.10 -12.30
CA LYS A 198 16.23 4.30 -13.13
C LYS A 198 15.09 5.30 -12.97
N ASP A 199 13.85 4.82 -13.00
CA ASP A 199 12.65 5.65 -12.87
C ASP A 199 12.50 6.40 -11.54
N VAL A 200 13.17 5.93 -10.48
CA VAL A 200 13.11 6.54 -9.13
C VAL A 200 14.33 7.44 -8.87
N TYR A 201 15.47 7.16 -9.49
CA TYR A 201 16.73 7.88 -9.26
C TYR A 201 17.13 8.87 -10.37
N CYS A 202 16.55 8.76 -11.57
CA CYS A 202 16.80 9.63 -12.72
C CYS A 202 15.55 10.42 -13.07
#